data_AF-A0AAW4MU65-F1
#
_entry.id   AF-A0AAW4MU65-F1
#
_cell.length_a   1.000
_cell.length_b   1.000
_cell.length_c   1.000
_cell.angle_alpha   90.00
_cell.angle_beta   90.00
_cell.angle_gamma   90.00
#
_symmetry.space_group_name_H-M   'P 1'
#
loop_
_entity.id
_entity.type
_entity.pdbx_description
1 polymer ?
#
loop_
_entity_poly.entity_id
_entity_poly.type
_entity_poly.pdbx_seq_one_letter_code
_entity_poly.pdbx_strand_id
1 'polypeptide(L)'
;HTVDDYIKKRLSDRMYKLQDGTEVQRDWYSSFLLYCYDYRTQDIDKNKCITEFDKCYSKEKALIEWIKVNEIKVLNSGIKMA
;
A
#
# COMPACT_ATOMS: atom_id res chain seq x y z
N HIS A 1 -2.79 -9.80 -2.33
CA HIS A 1 -3.39 -10.02 -3.66
C HIS A 1 -2.71 -11.14 -4.42
N THR A 2 -1.38 -11.30 -4.34
CA THR A 2 -0.64 -12.43 -4.91
C THR A 2 -0.58 -13.66 -4.01
N VAL A 3 -0.53 -13.44 -2.70
CA VAL A 3 -0.61 -14.50 -1.69
C VAL A 3 -2.01 -14.43 -1.10
N ASP A 4 -2.83 -15.45 -1.30
CA ASP A 4 -4.18 -15.58 -0.73
C ASP A 4 -4.18 -15.84 0.79
N ASP A 5 -3.06 -15.56 1.46
CA ASP A 5 -2.89 -15.74 2.89
C ASP A 5 -3.22 -14.46 3.65
N TYR A 6 -4.10 -14.61 4.65
CA TYR A 6 -4.36 -13.57 5.64
C TYR A 6 -3.26 -13.57 6.70
N ILE A 7 -2.32 -12.63 6.61
CA ILE A 7 -1.30 -12.42 7.65
C ILE A 7 -1.66 -11.18 8.47
N LYS A 8 -2.21 -11.39 9.68
CA LYS A 8 -2.47 -10.30 10.64
C LYS A 8 -1.17 -9.62 11.04
N LYS A 9 -1.02 -8.32 10.72
CA LYS A 9 0.17 -7.51 11.03
C LYS A 9 -0.05 -6.62 12.25
N ARG A 10 1.03 -6.28 12.97
CA ARG A 10 0.95 -5.39 14.12
C ARG A 10 0.83 -3.94 13.65
N LEU A 11 0.15 -3.11 14.43
CA LEU A 11 0.04 -1.67 14.15
C LEU A 11 1.41 -0.95 14.16
N SER A 12 2.42 -1.54 14.80
CA SER A 12 3.82 -1.09 14.78
C SER A 12 4.49 -1.27 13.41
N ASP A 13 4.03 -2.20 12.60
CA ASP A 13 4.66 -2.56 11.33
C ASP A 13 4.13 -1.62 10.25
N ARG A 14 4.82 -0.49 10.04
CA ARG A 14 4.40 0.58 9.10
C ARG A 14 4.71 0.25 7.65
N MET A 15 5.79 -0.48 7.41
CA MET A 15 6.15 -0.99 6.09
C MET A 15 5.74 -2.46 5.99
N TYR A 16 5.28 -2.84 4.81
CA TYR A 16 4.92 -4.20 4.45
C TYR A 16 5.76 -4.62 3.25
N LYS A 17 6.40 -5.78 3.38
CA LYS A 17 7.17 -6.39 2.29
C LYS A 17 6.29 -7.43 1.61
N LEU A 18 6.01 -7.19 0.33
CA LEU A 18 5.33 -8.13 -0.55
C LEU A 18 6.24 -9.32 -0.86
N GLN A 19 5.66 -10.39 -1.41
CA GLN A 19 6.39 -11.64 -1.69
C GLN A 19 7.53 -11.47 -2.70
N ASP A 20 7.34 -10.57 -3.67
CA ASP A 20 8.35 -10.18 -4.67
C ASP A 20 9.46 -9.28 -4.06
N GLY A 21 9.35 -8.95 -2.78
CA GLY A 21 10.29 -8.08 -2.07
C GLY A 21 9.93 -6.59 -2.14
N THR A 22 8.88 -6.20 -2.88
CA THR A 22 8.42 -4.82 -2.96
C THR A 22 7.98 -4.32 -1.59
N GLU A 23 8.48 -3.17 -1.17
CA GLU A 23 8.12 -2.56 0.11
C GLU A 23 7.08 -1.45 -0.09
N VAL A 24 5.99 -1.53 0.67
CA VAL A 24 4.83 -0.64 0.59
C VAL A 24 4.44 -0.17 1.99
N GLN A 25 3.83 1.01 2.12
CA GLN A 25 3.21 1.38 3.39
C GLN A 25 2.01 0.48 3.67
N ARG A 26 1.89 -0.02 4.91
CA ARG A 26 0.80 -0.93 5.33
C ARG A 26 -0.57 -0.30 5.12
N ASP A 27 -0.72 0.95 5.53
CA ASP A 27 -2.00 1.66 5.50
C ASP A 27 -2.40 1.92 4.04
N TRP A 28 -1.46 2.36 3.20
CA TRP A 28 -1.67 2.46 1.76
C TRP A 28 -2.06 1.12 1.12
N TYR A 29 -1.36 0.02 1.44
CA TYR A 29 -1.67 -1.29 0.85
C TYR A 29 -3.05 -1.79 1.28
N SER A 30 -3.45 -1.53 2.52
CA SER A 30 -4.79 -1.84 3.02
C SER A 30 -5.86 -1.07 2.25
N SER A 31 -5.66 0.23 2.02
CA SER A 31 -6.53 1.06 1.20
C SER A 31 -6.55 0.60 -0.27
N PHE A 32 -5.42 0.17 -0.82
CA PHE A 32 -5.33 -0.38 -2.17
C PHE A 32 -6.13 -1.69 -2.32
N LEU A 33 -6.02 -2.60 -1.36
CA LEU A 33 -6.83 -3.82 -1.36
C LEU A 33 -8.33 -3.50 -1.27
N LEU A 34 -8.72 -2.54 -0.43
CA LEU A 34 -10.10 -2.08 -0.36
C LEU A 34 -10.58 -1.45 -1.68
N TYR A 35 -9.72 -0.69 -2.37
CA TYR A 35 -10.01 -0.17 -3.70
C TYR A 35 -10.24 -1.29 -4.72
N CYS A 36 -9.54 -2.43 -4.57
CA CYS A 36 -9.69 -3.60 -5.43
C CYS A 36 -10.79 -4.56 -4.97
N TYR A 37 -11.50 -4.29 -3.88
CA TYR A 37 -12.59 -5.14 -3.41
C TYR A 37 -13.82 -5.01 -4.32
N ASP A 38 -14.39 -6.14 -4.73
CA ASP A 38 -15.64 -6.23 -5.47
C ASP A 38 -16.79 -6.65 -4.55
N TYR A 39 -17.67 -5.69 -4.27
CA TYR A 39 -18.84 -5.90 -3.42
C TYR A 39 -19.84 -6.92 -3.97
N ARG A 40 -19.85 -7.18 -5.28
CA ARG A 40 -20.80 -8.12 -5.90
C ARG A 40 -20.40 -9.56 -5.59
N THR A 41 -19.11 -9.84 -5.71
CA THR A 41 -18.53 -11.16 -5.43
C THR A 41 -18.13 -11.31 -3.96
N GLN A 42 -18.13 -10.21 -3.20
CA GLN A 42 -17.64 -10.11 -1.82
C GLN A 42 -16.18 -10.51 -1.67
N ASP A 43 -15.38 -10.37 -2.73
CA ASP A 43 -14.00 -10.81 -2.79
C ASP A 43 -13.12 -9.74 -3.46
N ILE A 44 -11.80 -9.92 -3.39
CA ILE A 44 -10.82 -9.06 -4.05
C ILE A 44 -10.81 -9.34 -5.56
N ASP A 45 -11.00 -8.29 -6.36
CA ASP A 45 -10.77 -8.34 -7.80
C ASP A 45 -9.26 -8.40 -8.08
N LYS A 46 -8.76 -9.62 -8.29
CA LYS A 46 -7.35 -9.88 -8.59
C LYS A 46 -6.89 -9.27 -9.90
N ASN A 47 -7.76 -9.23 -10.92
CA ASN A 47 -7.40 -8.61 -12.20
C ASN A 47 -7.19 -7.11 -12.02
N LYS A 48 -8.10 -6.45 -11.29
CA LYS A 48 -7.94 -5.04 -10.94
C LYS A 48 -6.71 -4.79 -10.08
N CYS A 49 -6.40 -5.66 -9.12
CA CYS A 49 -5.14 -5.57 -8.37
C CYS A 49 -3.95 -5.54 -9.31
N ILE A 50 -3.85 -6.52 -10.22
CA ILE A 50 -2.73 -6.65 -11.15
C ILE A 50 -2.61 -5.43 -12.07
N THR A 51 -3.73 -4.96 -12.64
CA THR A 51 -3.69 -3.86 -13.61
C THR A 51 -3.47 -2.48 -12.99
N GLU A 52 -3.92 -2.26 -11.75
CA GLU A 52 -3.85 -0.93 -11.10
C GLU A 52 -2.69 -0.79 -10.11
N PHE A 53 -2.02 -1.88 -9.71
CA PHE A 53 -0.96 -1.82 -8.69
C PHE A 53 0.14 -0.83 -9.05
N ASP A 54 0.78 -0.98 -10.21
CA ASP A 54 1.93 -0.15 -10.60
C ASP A 54 1.57 1.33 -10.70
N LYS A 55 0.36 1.62 -11.20
CA LYS A 55 -0.15 2.98 -11.33
C LYS A 55 -0.39 3.62 -9.96
N CYS A 56 -1.05 2.92 -9.04
CA CYS A 56 -1.29 3.42 -7.69
C CYS A 56 0.01 3.53 -6.89
N TYR A 57 0.90 2.53 -7.02
CA TYR A 57 2.17 2.51 -6.32
C TYR A 57 3.12 3.62 -6.79
N SER A 58 3.13 3.92 -8.09
CA SER A 58 3.91 5.04 -8.63
C SER A 58 3.43 6.39 -8.10
N LYS A 59 2.11 6.58 -7.97
CA LYS A 59 1.54 7.79 -7.34
C LYS A 59 1.92 7.92 -5.88
N GLU A 60 1.89 6.82 -5.13
CA GLU A 60 2.28 6.82 -3.72
C GLU A 60 3.75 7.19 -3.55
N LYS A 61 4.65 6.59 -4.34
CA LYS A 61 6.07 6.94 -4.32
C LYS A 61 6.30 8.42 -4.63
N ALA A 62 5.61 8.96 -5.64
CA ALA A 62 5.70 10.37 -5.98
C ALA A 62 5.19 11.28 -4.84
N LEU A 63 4.11 10.89 -4.16
CA LEU A 63 3.58 11.63 -3.01
C LEU A 63 4.55 11.60 -1.82
N ILE A 64 5.10 10.44 -1.47
CA ILE A 64 6.09 10.30 -0.39
C ILE A 64 7.32 11.15 -0.68
N GLU A 65 7.80 11.14 -1.93
CA GLU A 65 8.94 11.96 -2.33
C GLU A 65 8.63 13.44 -2.22
N TRP A 66 7.46 13.87 -2.68
CA TRP A 66 7.02 15.25 -2.53
C TRP A 66 6.90 15.67 -1.06
N ILE A 67 6.36 14.81 -0.18
CA ILE A 67 6.29 15.06 1.26
C ILE A 67 7.69 15.28 1.85
N LYS A 68 8.67 14.45 1.46
CA LYS A 68 10.06 14.56 1.92
C LYS A 68 10.72 15.85 1.43
N VAL A 69 10.60 16.16 0.13
CA VAL A 69 11.19 17.36 -0.47
C VAL A 69 10.65 18.65 0.16
N ASN A 70 9.38 18.65 0.57
CA ASN A 70 8.73 19.82 1.15
C ASN A 70 8.72 19.81 2.69
N GLU A 71 9.42 18.86 3.33
CA GLU A 71 9.52 18.73 4.78
C GLU A 71 8.17 18.70 5.52
N ILE A 72 7.17 18.11 4.88
CA ILE A 72 5.82 18.07 5.42
C ILE A 72 5.76 17.01 6.51
N LYS A 73 5.49 17.45 7.74
CA LYS A 73 5.34 16.54 8.88
C LYS A 73 4.01 15.79 8.83
N VAL A 74 4.04 14.56 8.34
CA VAL A 74 2.87 13.64 8.37
C VAL A 74 2.99 12.67 9.53
N LEU A 75 2.16 12.84 10.56
CA LEU A 75 2.14 11.99 11.75
C LEU A 75 1.69 10.56 11.42
N ASN A 76 2.25 9.58 12.12
CA ASN A 76 1.88 8.16 12.02
C ASN A 76 2.03 7.51 10.63
N SER A 77 2.73 8.17 9.70
CA SER A 77 2.89 7.74 8.31
C SER A 77 4.01 6.70 8.09
N GLY A 78 4.95 6.59 9.04
CA GLY A 78 6.18 5.80 8.82
C GLY A 78 7.16 6.44 7.84
N ILE A 79 6.86 7.62 7.29
CA ILE A 79 7.77 8.40 6.46
C ILE A 79 8.88 8.96 7.37
N LYS A 80 10.12 8.59 7.08
CA LYS A 80 11.31 9.17 7.73
C LYS A 80 11.86 10.28 6.84
N MET A 81 12.07 11.45 7.45
CA MET A 81 12.86 12.53 6.87
C MET A 81 14.33 12.10 6.87
N ALA A 82 15.07 12.45 5.81
CA ALA A 82 16.50 12.20 5.69
C ALA A 82 17.31 13.20 6.52
#